data_AF-A0A1H0H5K4-F1
#
_entry.id   AF-A0A1H0H5K4-F1
#
_cell.length_a   1.000
_cell.length_b   1.000
_cell.length_c   1.000
_cell.angle_alpha   90.00
_cell.angle_beta   90.00
_cell.angle_gamma   90.00
#
_symmetry.space_group_name_H-M   'P 1'
#
loop_
_entity.id
_entity.type
_entity.pdbx_description
1 polymer ?
#
loop_
_entity_poly.entity_id
_entity_poly.type
_entity_poly.pdbx_seq_one_letter_code
_entity_poly.pdbx_strand_id
1 'polypeptide(L)'
;MLPPMSDDQRPPADADAEADRLLSGGPDDAARSRLHRQRRVPAVLGVAVFGALLLLPVVVLVDDGGSSAEPPLWQAVAGFALMTLGIVVSLVSVTRTLRGLRRRRDRGTPLLARTAGRQVELRAQVRGQAPVDPARTALARRLAEEMVHQRLLVGNSVGLTFLWVGQAMAFPAWWRVGIAVAFAVLMTVSGAGLTRDARSARAFLAAHPD
;
A
#
# COMPACT_ATOMS: atom_id res chain seq x y z
N MET A 1 -37.83 28.47 10.88
CA MET A 1 -36.95 29.15 11.85
C MET A 1 -35.88 28.15 12.27
N LEU A 2 -34.62 28.37 11.86
CA LEU A 2 -33.50 27.56 12.34
C LEU A 2 -33.08 28.08 13.71
N PRO A 3 -32.80 27.20 14.70
CA PRO A 3 -32.36 27.61 16.02
C PRO A 3 -31.03 28.38 15.93
N PRO A 4 -30.82 29.41 16.77
CA PRO A 4 -29.56 30.15 16.81
C PRO A 4 -28.42 29.18 17.14
N MET A 5 -27.38 29.20 16.31
CA MET A 5 -26.15 28.46 16.57
C MET A 5 -25.57 28.90 17.92
N SER A 6 -25.40 27.96 18.84
CA SER A 6 -24.78 28.19 20.15
C SER A 6 -23.31 28.55 19.98
N ASP A 7 -22.81 29.53 20.74
CA ASP A 7 -21.42 30.01 20.68
C ASP A 7 -20.36 28.91 20.88
N ASP A 8 -20.70 27.77 21.49
CA ASP A 8 -19.85 26.57 21.60
C ASP A 8 -19.50 25.89 20.27
N GLN A 9 -20.16 26.25 19.16
CA GLN A 9 -19.82 25.75 17.82
C GLN A 9 -18.88 26.66 17.03
N ARG A 10 -18.47 27.81 17.58
CA ARG A 10 -17.39 28.60 16.96
C ARG A 10 -16.09 27.83 17.13
N PRO A 11 -15.43 27.42 16.03
CA PRO A 11 -14.10 26.83 16.14
C PRO A 11 -13.20 27.82 16.89
N PRO A 12 -12.38 27.36 17.85
CA PRO A 12 -11.53 28.23 18.65
C PRO A 12 -10.63 29.03 17.71
N ALA A 13 -10.46 30.34 17.96
CA ALA A 13 -9.63 31.24 17.15
C ALA A 13 -8.17 30.75 16.99
N ASP A 14 -7.75 29.86 17.88
CA ASP A 14 -6.43 29.24 17.89
C ASP A 14 -6.26 28.19 16.76
N ALA A 15 -7.35 27.64 16.23
CA ALA A 15 -7.31 26.64 15.16
C ALA A 15 -6.80 27.22 13.83
N ASP A 16 -7.11 28.50 13.56
CA ASP A 16 -6.66 29.18 12.34
C ASP A 16 -5.17 29.57 12.45
N ALA A 17 -4.70 29.95 13.64
CA ALA A 17 -3.30 30.23 13.90
C ALA A 17 -2.42 28.96 13.84
N GLU A 18 -2.96 27.80 14.23
CA GLU A 18 -2.29 26.50 14.09
C GLU A 18 -2.22 26.04 12.63
N ALA A 19 -3.27 26.31 11.84
CA ALA A 19 -3.27 26.06 10.40
C ALA A 19 -2.21 26.92 9.66
N ASP A 20 -2.10 28.20 9.98
CA ASP A 20 -1.09 29.10 9.39
C ASP A 20 0.35 28.75 9.82
N ARG A 21 0.56 28.27 11.05
CA ARG A 21 1.87 27.73 11.49
C ARG A 21 2.25 26.44 10.77
N LEU A 22 1.29 25.57 10.47
CA LEU A 22 1.53 24.35 9.69
C LEU A 22 1.78 24.64 8.20
N LEU A 23 1.23 25.72 7.67
CA LEU A 23 1.43 26.17 6.29
C LEU A 23 2.73 26.97 6.09
N SER A 24 3.24 27.64 7.12
CA SER A 24 4.41 28.54 7.03
C SER A 24 5.78 27.85 7.14
N GLY A 25 5.84 26.52 7.28
CA GLY A 25 7.06 25.74 6.96
C GLY A 25 8.30 26.07 7.80
N GLY A 26 8.27 25.78 9.11
CA GLY A 26 9.44 25.89 9.99
C GLY A 26 10.62 24.94 9.63
N PRO A 27 11.87 25.27 10.01
CA PRO A 27 13.09 24.82 9.32
C PRO A 27 13.58 23.39 9.66
N ASP A 28 13.68 22.55 8.62
CA ASP A 28 14.71 21.57 8.19
C ASP A 28 15.60 20.72 9.14
N ASP A 29 15.66 20.90 10.46
CA ASP A 29 16.51 20.03 11.31
C ASP A 29 15.94 18.61 11.45
N ALA A 30 14.61 18.49 11.37
CA ALA A 30 13.96 17.20 11.26
C ALA A 30 14.22 16.53 9.89
N ALA A 31 14.54 17.28 8.82
CA ALA A 31 14.81 16.73 7.50
C ALA A 31 16.22 16.08 7.42
N ARG A 32 17.22 16.66 8.10
CA ARG A 32 18.60 16.12 8.14
C ARG A 32 18.73 14.80 8.91
N SER A 33 18.08 14.66 10.06
CA SER A 33 18.08 13.38 10.82
C SER A 33 17.34 12.24 10.08
N ARG A 34 16.40 12.57 9.18
CA ARG A 34 15.63 11.61 8.38
C ARG A 34 16.47 10.93 7.29
N LEU A 35 17.48 11.61 6.72
CA LEU A 35 18.38 11.07 5.69
C LEU A 35 19.26 9.91 6.20
N HIS A 36 19.73 9.96 7.45
CA HIS A 36 20.58 8.89 8.02
C HIS A 36 19.80 7.60 8.33
N ARG A 37 18.55 7.72 8.81
CA ARG A 37 17.67 6.54 9.03
C ARG A 37 17.21 5.91 7.69
N GLN A 38 17.18 6.70 6.63
CA GLN A 38 16.74 6.32 5.27
C GLN A 38 17.70 5.35 4.58
N ARG A 39 19.01 5.39 4.88
CA ARG A 39 20.02 4.47 4.34
C ARG A 39 20.05 3.10 5.03
N ARG A 40 19.53 2.99 6.26
CA ARG A 40 19.55 1.70 6.99
C ARG A 40 18.49 0.72 6.52
N VAL A 41 17.34 1.20 6.02
CA VAL A 41 16.25 0.33 5.55
C VAL A 41 16.64 -0.60 4.38
N PRO A 42 17.27 -0.11 3.29
CA PRO A 42 17.74 -1.01 2.24
C PRO A 42 18.87 -1.93 2.71
N ALA A 43 19.69 -1.50 3.67
CA ALA A 43 20.76 -2.33 4.24
C ALA A 43 20.18 -3.49 5.07
N VAL A 44 19.20 -3.23 5.94
CA VAL A 44 18.51 -4.27 6.73
C VAL A 44 17.73 -5.22 5.82
N LEU A 45 17.06 -4.69 4.78
CA LEU A 45 16.43 -5.50 3.74
C LEU A 45 17.45 -6.40 3.02
N GLY A 46 18.60 -5.83 2.63
CA GLY A 46 19.68 -6.56 2.00
C GLY A 46 20.22 -7.69 2.88
N VAL A 47 20.46 -7.42 4.17
CA VAL A 47 20.93 -8.42 5.13
C VAL A 47 19.91 -9.54 5.35
N ALA A 48 18.62 -9.21 5.47
CA ALA A 48 17.57 -10.21 5.63
C ALA A 48 17.45 -11.12 4.39
N VAL A 49 17.50 -10.54 3.19
CA VAL A 49 17.46 -11.27 1.91
C VAL A 49 18.71 -12.12 1.74
N PHE A 50 19.88 -11.59 2.07
CA PHE A 50 21.15 -12.30 2.01
C PHE A 50 21.20 -13.47 3.01
N GLY A 51 20.71 -13.28 4.23
CA GLY A 51 20.58 -14.34 5.23
C GLY A 51 19.63 -15.46 4.78
N ALA A 52 18.50 -15.11 4.16
CA ALA A 52 17.56 -16.09 3.60
C ALA A 52 18.18 -16.88 2.42
N LEU A 53 18.94 -16.21 1.55
CA LEU A 53 19.68 -16.86 0.46
C LEU A 53 20.79 -17.79 0.95
N LEU A 54 21.47 -17.44 2.05
CA LEU A 54 22.53 -18.25 2.65
C LEU A 54 22.02 -19.52 3.35
N LEU A 55 20.78 -19.52 3.84
CA LEU A 55 20.16 -20.71 4.44
C LEU A 55 19.73 -21.75 3.39
N LEU A 56 19.48 -21.32 2.16
CA LEU A 56 19.03 -22.17 1.06
C LEU A 56 20.01 -23.32 0.71
N PRO A 57 21.34 -23.11 0.58
CA PRO A 57 22.29 -24.20 0.38
C PRO A 57 22.39 -25.15 1.58
N VAL A 58 22.21 -24.67 2.82
CA VAL A 58 22.23 -25.52 4.03
C VAL A 58 21.08 -26.53 3.99
N VAL A 59 19.90 -26.14 3.50
CA VAL A 59 18.76 -27.04 3.34
C VAL A 59 18.99 -28.07 2.23
N VAL A 60 19.65 -27.67 1.13
CA VAL A 60 19.95 -28.56 0.00
C VAL A 60 21.02 -29.60 0.35
N LEU A 61 21.95 -29.28 1.26
CA LEU A 61 23.08 -30.15 1.63
C LEU A 61 22.75 -31.18 2.72
N VAL A 62 21.57 -31.12 3.36
CA VAL A 62 21.21 -32.01 4.48
C VAL A 62 20.36 -33.21 4.04
N ASP A 63 19.88 -33.25 2.80
CA ASP A 63 18.87 -34.21 2.35
C ASP A 63 19.46 -35.35 1.49
N ASP A 64 20.16 -36.29 2.14
CA ASP A 64 20.71 -37.52 1.52
C ASP A 64 19.92 -38.80 1.88
N GLY A 65 18.73 -38.70 2.49
CA GLY A 65 18.10 -39.85 3.17
C GLY A 65 16.60 -40.01 2.89
N GLY A 66 16.24 -40.26 1.64
CA GLY A 66 14.85 -40.25 1.18
C GLY A 66 13.90 -41.30 1.78
N SER A 67 12.66 -40.86 1.98
CA SER A 67 11.47 -41.70 2.03
C SER A 67 10.52 -41.33 0.88
N SER A 68 9.85 -42.32 0.28
CA SER A 68 8.96 -42.16 -0.88
C SER A 68 7.67 -41.35 -0.64
N ALA A 69 7.55 -40.68 0.51
CA ALA A 69 6.47 -39.75 0.84
C ALA A 69 6.92 -38.28 0.84
N GLU A 70 8.21 -38.01 0.63
CA GLU A 70 8.75 -36.64 0.64
C GLU A 70 8.58 -35.93 -0.71
N PRO A 71 8.20 -34.64 -0.70
CA PRO A 71 8.10 -33.86 -1.93
C PRO A 71 9.47 -33.77 -2.62
N PRO A 72 9.52 -33.79 -3.96
CA PRO A 72 10.78 -33.76 -4.69
C PRO A 72 11.55 -32.46 -4.39
N LEU A 73 12.88 -32.57 -4.25
CA LEU A 73 13.77 -31.46 -3.85
C LEU A 73 13.54 -30.17 -4.68
N TRP A 74 13.37 -30.30 -5.99
CA TRP A 74 13.15 -29.15 -6.88
C TRP A 74 11.88 -28.36 -6.50
N GLN A 75 10.85 -29.04 -6.00
CA GLN A 75 9.60 -28.42 -5.57
C GLN A 75 9.80 -27.63 -4.28
N ALA A 76 10.56 -28.17 -3.33
CA ALA A 76 10.94 -27.46 -2.11
C ALA A 76 11.77 -26.21 -2.44
N VAL A 77 12.81 -26.36 -3.28
CA VAL A 77 13.66 -25.24 -3.71
C VAL A 77 12.86 -24.16 -4.43
N ALA A 78 11.98 -24.55 -5.37
CA ALA A 78 11.11 -23.61 -6.08
C ALA A 78 10.14 -22.89 -5.12
N GLY A 79 9.57 -23.62 -4.16
CA GLY A 79 8.70 -23.07 -3.13
C GLY A 79 9.42 -22.02 -2.28
N PHE A 80 10.60 -22.35 -1.76
CA PHE A 80 11.44 -21.41 -0.99
C PHE A 80 11.87 -20.20 -1.81
N ALA A 81 12.26 -20.39 -3.08
CA ALA A 81 12.61 -19.29 -3.97
C ALA A 81 11.43 -18.32 -4.17
N LEU A 82 10.22 -18.84 -4.38
CA LEU A 82 8.99 -18.03 -4.48
C LEU A 82 8.64 -17.32 -3.18
N MET A 83 8.81 -17.98 -2.03
CA MET A 83 8.61 -17.36 -0.72
C MET A 83 9.57 -16.18 -0.51
N THR A 84 10.87 -16.38 -0.76
CA THR A 84 11.88 -15.32 -0.64
C THR A 84 11.58 -14.17 -1.60
N LEU A 85 11.22 -14.45 -2.86
CA LEU A 85 10.80 -13.43 -3.81
C LEU A 85 9.58 -12.64 -3.32
N GLY A 86 8.57 -13.33 -2.79
CA GLY A 86 7.37 -12.71 -2.21
C GLY A 86 7.69 -11.77 -1.05
N ILE A 87 8.61 -12.17 -0.17
CA ILE A 87 9.08 -11.33 0.95
C ILE A 87 9.79 -10.08 0.42
N VAL A 88 10.70 -10.22 -0.55
CA VAL A 88 11.42 -9.08 -1.16
C VAL A 88 10.43 -8.08 -1.77
N VAL A 89 9.49 -8.57 -2.59
CA VAL A 89 8.48 -7.74 -3.24
C VAL A 89 7.59 -7.02 -2.21
N SER A 90 7.16 -7.74 -1.17
CA SER A 90 6.35 -7.17 -0.09
C SER A 90 7.10 -6.06 0.63
N LEU A 91 8.37 -6.29 0.99
CA LEU A 91 9.15 -5.32 1.76
C LEU A 91 9.51 -4.08 0.92
N VAL A 92 9.82 -4.24 -0.37
CA VAL A 92 9.96 -3.11 -1.30
C VAL A 92 8.64 -2.32 -1.43
N SER A 93 7.51 -3.01 -1.47
CA SER A 93 6.19 -2.37 -1.56
C SER A 93 5.83 -1.61 -0.29
N VAL A 94 6.00 -2.22 0.88
CA VAL A 94 5.79 -1.59 2.19
C VAL A 94 6.69 -0.36 2.35
N THR A 95 7.96 -0.46 2.00
CA THR A 95 8.88 0.69 2.11
C THR A 95 8.49 1.84 1.18
N ARG A 96 8.00 1.56 -0.04
CA ARG A 96 7.43 2.57 -0.94
C ARG A 96 6.15 3.20 -0.36
N THR A 97 5.24 2.39 0.18
CA THR A 97 4.00 2.86 0.80
C THR A 97 4.29 3.73 2.03
N LEU A 98 5.17 3.29 2.92
CA LEU A 98 5.59 4.07 4.09
C LEU A 98 6.25 5.39 3.71
N ARG A 99 7.04 5.42 2.62
CA ARG A 99 7.60 6.68 2.09
C ARG A 99 6.50 7.61 1.58
N GLY A 100 5.50 7.07 0.87
CA GLY A 100 4.33 7.83 0.42
C GLY A 100 3.53 8.40 1.59
N LEU A 101 3.27 7.60 2.62
CA LEU A 101 2.53 8.01 3.81
C LEU A 101 3.28 9.08 4.62
N ARG A 102 4.60 8.96 4.76
CA ARG A 102 5.40 9.97 5.46
C ARG A 102 5.33 11.33 4.78
N ARG A 103 5.46 11.37 3.44
CA ARG A 103 5.29 12.62 2.66
C ARG A 103 3.90 13.25 2.81
N ARG A 104 2.89 12.43 3.13
CA ARG A 104 1.50 12.89 3.33
C ARG A 104 1.20 13.33 4.75
N ARG A 105 1.84 12.71 5.75
CA ARG A 105 1.65 13.06 7.16
C ARG A 105 2.06 14.51 7.44
N ASP A 106 3.10 14.98 6.74
CA ASP A 106 3.55 16.38 6.81
C ASP A 106 2.56 17.36 6.12
N ARG A 107 1.58 16.87 5.36
CA ARG A 107 0.58 17.69 4.63
C ARG A 107 -0.81 17.70 5.28
N GLY A 108 -0.91 17.40 6.58
CA GLY A 108 -2.12 17.54 7.42
C GLY A 108 -3.43 17.33 6.67
N THR A 109 -3.88 16.08 6.51
CA THR A 109 -5.05 15.79 5.67
C THR A 109 -6.32 15.60 6.51
N PRO A 110 -7.21 16.61 6.64
CA PRO A 110 -8.47 16.53 7.41
C PRO A 110 -9.57 15.69 6.74
N LEU A 111 -9.21 14.76 5.83
CA LEU A 111 -10.18 13.96 5.08
C LEU A 111 -10.83 12.84 5.90
N LEU A 112 -10.26 12.49 7.07
CA LEU A 112 -10.83 11.47 7.96
C LEU A 112 -12.12 11.92 8.66
N ALA A 113 -12.43 13.23 8.67
CA ALA A 113 -13.65 13.76 9.29
C ALA A 113 -14.90 13.68 8.38
N ARG A 114 -14.79 13.19 7.13
CA ARG A 114 -15.92 13.18 6.18
C ARG A 114 -16.70 11.87 6.21
N THR A 115 -18.03 11.99 6.19
CA THR A 115 -19.00 10.88 6.13
C THR A 115 -18.81 10.00 4.89
N ALA A 116 -18.97 8.69 5.04
CA ALA A 116 -18.77 7.69 3.97
C ALA A 116 -19.58 7.98 2.69
N GLY A 117 -20.79 8.55 2.83
CA GLY A 117 -21.64 8.92 1.69
C GLY A 117 -21.00 9.96 0.75
N ARG A 118 -20.33 10.98 1.30
CA ARG A 118 -19.63 11.98 0.48
C ARG A 118 -18.45 11.38 -0.28
N GLN A 119 -17.78 10.38 0.28
CA GLN A 119 -16.68 9.70 -0.43
C GLN A 119 -17.18 8.91 -1.65
N VAL A 120 -18.36 8.28 -1.55
CA VAL A 120 -18.95 7.54 -2.68
C VAL A 120 -19.29 8.49 -3.82
N GLU A 121 -19.91 9.64 -3.52
CA GLU A 121 -20.26 10.66 -4.53
C GLU A 121 -19.01 11.20 -5.23
N LEU A 122 -17.96 11.53 -4.47
CA LEU A 122 -16.68 12.00 -5.04
C LEU A 122 -15.99 10.93 -5.89
N ARG A 123 -16.02 9.66 -5.46
CA ARG A 123 -15.49 8.56 -6.28
C ARG A 123 -16.28 8.41 -7.58
N ALA A 124 -17.60 8.58 -7.54
CA ALA A 124 -18.42 8.54 -8.74
C ALA A 124 -18.04 9.68 -9.71
N GLN A 125 -17.80 10.90 -9.21
CA GLN A 125 -17.30 12.03 -10.02
C GLN A 125 -15.93 11.72 -10.66
N VAL A 126 -14.96 11.22 -9.88
CA VAL A 126 -13.63 10.86 -10.39
C VAL A 126 -13.69 9.73 -11.42
N ARG A 127 -14.64 8.80 -11.28
CA ARG A 127 -14.88 7.72 -12.25
C ARG A 127 -15.62 8.18 -13.51
N GLY A 128 -16.07 9.42 -13.58
CA GLY A 128 -16.90 9.93 -14.67
C GLY A 128 -18.34 9.39 -14.66
N GLN A 129 -18.80 8.88 -13.52
CA GLN A 129 -20.16 8.34 -13.33
C GLN A 129 -21.15 9.39 -12.84
N ALA A 130 -20.67 10.56 -12.42
CA ALA A 130 -21.47 11.69 -11.97
C ALA A 130 -20.88 13.00 -12.52
N PRO A 131 -21.71 14.02 -12.77
CA PRO A 131 -21.23 15.34 -13.19
C PRO A 131 -20.30 15.94 -12.13
N VAL A 132 -19.22 16.57 -12.61
CA VAL A 132 -18.21 17.20 -11.74
C VAL A 132 -18.76 18.54 -11.25
N ASP A 133 -18.89 18.67 -9.94
CA ASP A 133 -19.24 19.94 -9.29
C ASP A 133 -17.99 20.84 -9.25
N PRO A 134 -17.97 22.01 -9.92
CA PRO A 134 -16.83 22.92 -9.96
C PRO A 134 -16.35 23.33 -8.57
N ALA A 135 -17.26 23.44 -7.59
CA ALA A 135 -16.92 23.79 -6.22
C ALA A 135 -16.17 22.67 -5.48
N ARG A 136 -16.23 21.42 -5.99
CA ARG A 136 -15.60 20.24 -5.39
C ARG A 136 -14.41 19.71 -6.17
N THR A 137 -14.04 20.33 -7.30
CA THR A 137 -12.97 19.86 -8.19
C THR A 137 -11.63 19.69 -7.47
N ALA A 138 -11.23 20.66 -6.63
CA ALA A 138 -9.99 20.58 -5.86
C ALA A 138 -9.95 19.34 -4.92
N LEU A 139 -11.10 18.96 -4.39
CA LEU A 139 -11.22 17.80 -3.51
C LEU A 139 -11.31 16.48 -4.27
N ALA A 140 -12.03 16.45 -5.40
CA ALA A 140 -12.04 15.32 -6.32
C ALA A 140 -10.63 15.04 -6.86
N ARG A 141 -9.84 16.08 -7.14
CA ARG A 141 -8.44 15.97 -7.54
C ARG A 141 -7.57 15.29 -6.47
N ARG A 142 -7.66 15.73 -5.20
CA ARG A 142 -6.95 15.07 -4.09
C ARG A 142 -7.33 13.60 -3.95
N LEU A 143 -8.62 13.26 -4.12
CA LEU A 143 -9.08 11.88 -4.11
C LEU A 143 -8.50 11.07 -5.28
N ALA A 144 -8.46 11.65 -6.48
CA ALA A 144 -7.85 11.00 -7.65
C ALA A 144 -6.35 10.73 -7.43
N GLU A 145 -5.61 11.68 -6.87
CA GLU A 145 -4.20 11.48 -6.48
C GLU A 145 -4.04 10.34 -5.46
N GLU A 146 -4.96 10.22 -4.51
CA GLU A 146 -4.99 9.13 -3.54
C GLU A 146 -5.27 7.78 -4.19
N MET A 147 -6.23 7.69 -5.11
CA MET A 147 -6.52 6.47 -5.88
C MET A 147 -5.31 6.04 -6.73
N VAL A 148 -4.57 6.98 -7.32
CA VAL A 148 -3.32 6.67 -8.05
C VAL A 148 -2.26 6.08 -7.12
N HIS A 149 -2.17 6.59 -5.88
CA HIS A 149 -1.21 6.08 -4.89
C HIS A 149 -1.62 4.75 -4.28
N GLN A 150 -2.92 4.45 -4.17
CA GLN A 150 -3.41 3.14 -3.71
C GLN A 150 -2.93 1.98 -4.59
N ARG A 151 -2.54 2.26 -5.85
CA ARG A 151 -1.85 1.27 -6.71
C ARG A 151 -0.60 0.68 -6.05
N LEU A 152 0.08 1.41 -5.15
CA LEU A 152 1.23 0.89 -4.42
C LEU A 152 0.87 -0.29 -3.50
N LEU A 153 -0.39 -0.38 -3.05
CA LEU A 153 -0.89 -1.52 -2.28
C LEU A 153 -0.95 -2.81 -3.12
N VAL A 154 -1.16 -2.69 -4.44
CA VAL A 154 -1.15 -3.85 -5.36
C VAL A 154 0.20 -4.57 -5.30
N GLY A 155 1.30 -3.83 -5.16
CA GLY A 155 2.63 -4.43 -5.02
C GLY A 155 2.75 -5.31 -3.77
N ASN A 156 2.15 -4.89 -2.66
CA ASN A 156 2.12 -5.67 -1.42
C ASN A 156 1.28 -6.95 -1.58
N SER A 157 0.12 -6.83 -2.23
CA SER A 157 -0.73 -7.98 -2.56
C SER A 157 0.00 -9.00 -3.41
N VAL A 158 0.73 -8.56 -4.44
CA VAL A 158 1.52 -9.44 -5.32
C VAL A 158 2.58 -10.20 -4.52
N GLY A 159 3.35 -9.50 -3.68
CA GLY A 159 4.36 -10.15 -2.84
C GLY A 159 3.76 -11.19 -1.88
N LEU A 160 2.60 -10.90 -1.30
CA LEU A 160 1.90 -11.82 -0.42
C LEU A 160 1.34 -13.05 -1.17
N THR A 161 0.90 -12.88 -2.42
CA THR A 161 0.49 -14.00 -3.29
C THR A 161 1.67 -14.93 -3.58
N PHE A 162 2.84 -14.38 -3.93
CA PHE A 162 4.06 -15.18 -4.13
C PHE A 162 4.44 -15.96 -2.89
N LEU A 163 4.33 -15.35 -1.70
CA LEU A 163 4.59 -16.01 -0.43
C LEU A 163 3.66 -17.21 -0.22
N TRP A 164 2.35 -17.04 -0.41
CA TRP A 164 1.37 -18.12 -0.25
C TRP A 164 1.55 -19.26 -1.27
N VAL A 165 1.82 -18.92 -2.53
CA VAL A 165 2.09 -19.92 -3.57
C VAL A 165 3.38 -20.69 -3.26
N GLY A 166 4.44 -19.99 -2.87
CA GLY A 166 5.69 -20.62 -2.46
C GLY A 166 5.51 -21.55 -1.24
N GLN A 167 4.71 -21.14 -0.25
CA GLN A 167 4.39 -21.96 0.92
C GLN A 167 3.56 -23.20 0.54
N ALA A 168 2.63 -23.08 -0.40
CA ALA A 168 1.84 -24.21 -0.89
C ALA A 168 2.70 -25.20 -1.69
N MET A 169 3.72 -24.72 -2.42
CA MET A 169 4.68 -25.57 -3.12
C MET A 169 5.65 -26.25 -2.16
N ALA A 170 6.23 -25.53 -1.20
CA ALA A 170 7.20 -26.08 -0.24
C ALA A 170 6.57 -27.14 0.68
N PHE A 171 5.27 -27.00 0.99
CA PHE A 171 4.56 -27.89 1.89
C PHE A 171 3.21 -28.30 1.26
N PRO A 172 3.24 -29.28 0.35
CA PRO A 172 2.05 -29.67 -0.40
C PRO A 172 1.01 -30.28 0.53
N ALA A 173 -0.01 -29.50 0.83
CA ALA A 173 -1.23 -29.96 1.47
C ALA A 173 -2.41 -29.44 0.65
N TRP A 174 -3.36 -30.32 0.31
CA TRP A 174 -4.48 -29.98 -0.59
C TRP A 174 -5.27 -28.75 -0.12
N TRP A 175 -5.46 -28.59 1.20
CA TRP A 175 -6.14 -27.42 1.76
C TRP A 175 -5.34 -26.12 1.59
N ARG A 176 -4.00 -26.18 1.65
CA ARG A 176 -3.12 -25.01 1.42
C ARG A 176 -3.19 -24.57 -0.04
N VAL A 177 -3.22 -25.52 -0.96
CA VAL A 177 -3.43 -25.25 -2.39
C VAL A 177 -4.77 -24.56 -2.60
N GLY A 178 -5.84 -25.06 -1.98
CA GLY A 178 -7.17 -24.43 -2.03
C GLY A 178 -7.16 -22.98 -1.53
N ILE A 179 -6.53 -22.70 -0.38
CA ILE A 179 -6.39 -21.35 0.17
C ILE A 179 -5.54 -20.46 -0.75
N ALA A 180 -4.42 -20.96 -1.27
CA ALA A 180 -3.54 -20.20 -2.15
C ALA A 180 -4.26 -19.79 -3.45
N VAL A 181 -5.03 -20.70 -4.05
CA VAL A 181 -5.85 -20.42 -5.24
C VAL A 181 -6.94 -19.39 -4.91
N ALA A 182 -7.71 -19.59 -3.84
CA ALA A 182 -8.75 -18.64 -3.43
C ALA A 182 -8.18 -17.23 -3.17
N PHE A 183 -7.04 -17.15 -2.50
CA PHE A 183 -6.33 -15.89 -2.24
C PHE A 183 -5.81 -15.24 -3.53
N ALA A 184 -5.25 -16.02 -4.46
CA ALA A 184 -4.80 -15.52 -5.75
C ALA A 184 -5.95 -14.94 -6.58
N VAL A 185 -7.12 -15.61 -6.61
CA VAL A 185 -8.33 -15.11 -7.26
C VAL A 185 -8.80 -13.80 -6.63
N LEU A 186 -8.92 -13.76 -5.30
CA LEU A 186 -9.33 -12.56 -4.56
C LEU A 186 -8.39 -11.37 -4.85
N MET A 187 -7.08 -11.60 -4.86
CA MET A 187 -6.08 -10.57 -5.15
C MET A 187 -6.13 -10.11 -6.61
N THR A 188 -6.39 -11.03 -7.55
CA THR A 188 -6.54 -10.69 -8.97
C THR A 188 -7.76 -9.79 -9.19
N VAL A 189 -8.91 -10.14 -8.60
CA VAL A 189 -10.14 -9.32 -8.68
C VAL A 189 -9.93 -7.96 -8.03
N SER A 190 -9.36 -7.93 -6.83
CA SER A 190 -9.07 -6.69 -6.10
C SER A 190 -8.09 -5.79 -6.87
N GLY A 191 -7.03 -6.38 -7.42
CA GLY A 191 -6.03 -5.69 -8.23
C GLY A 191 -6.61 -5.13 -9.54
N ALA A 192 -7.49 -5.88 -10.21
CA ALA A 192 -8.19 -5.41 -11.41
C ALA A 192 -9.06 -4.18 -11.09
N GLY A 193 -9.78 -4.20 -9.97
CA GLY A 193 -10.56 -3.05 -9.49
C GLY A 193 -9.67 -1.82 -9.25
N LEU A 194 -8.58 -1.99 -8.50
CA LEU A 194 -7.64 -0.90 -8.19
C LEU A 194 -6.94 -0.33 -9.42
N THR A 195 -6.61 -1.16 -10.40
CA THR A 195 -5.98 -0.70 -11.65
C THR A 195 -6.96 0.06 -12.55
N ARG A 196 -8.22 -0.37 -12.61
CA ARG A 196 -9.29 0.36 -13.31
C ARG A 196 -9.51 1.72 -12.66
N ASP A 197 -9.62 1.76 -11.34
CA ASP A 197 -9.76 2.97 -10.54
C ASP A 197 -8.60 3.95 -10.75
N ALA A 198 -7.37 3.44 -10.78
CA ALA A 198 -6.19 4.26 -11.06
C ALA A 198 -6.17 4.82 -12.49
N ARG A 199 -6.69 4.09 -13.49
CA ARG A 199 -6.83 4.60 -14.86
C ARG A 199 -7.85 5.74 -14.92
N SER A 200 -9.03 5.55 -14.31
CA SER A 200 -10.05 6.61 -14.23
C SER A 200 -9.52 7.84 -13.51
N ALA A 201 -8.83 7.67 -12.40
CA ALA A 201 -8.21 8.78 -11.68
C ALA A 201 -7.17 9.54 -12.51
N ARG A 202 -6.32 8.85 -13.30
CA ARG A 202 -5.38 9.52 -14.21
C ARG A 202 -6.09 10.28 -15.32
N ALA A 203 -7.14 9.71 -15.88
CA ALA A 203 -7.95 10.39 -16.91
C ALA A 203 -8.60 11.66 -16.33
N PHE A 204 -9.13 11.59 -15.11
CA PHE A 204 -9.69 12.74 -14.40
C PHE A 204 -8.64 13.84 -14.18
N LEU A 205 -7.44 13.47 -13.70
CA LEU A 205 -6.33 14.42 -13.49
C LEU A 205 -5.84 15.05 -14.80
N ALA A 206 -5.82 14.29 -15.90
CA ALA A 206 -5.44 14.81 -17.21
C ALA A 206 -6.48 15.81 -17.77
N ALA A 207 -7.76 15.60 -17.47
CA ALA A 207 -8.84 16.49 -17.92
C ALA A 207 -8.96 17.80 -17.10
N HIS A 208 -8.37 17.85 -15.90
CA HIS A 208 -8.46 19.01 -15.01
C HIS A 208 -7.05 19.45 -14.53
N PRO A 209 -6.20 19.97 -15.45
CA PRO A 209 -4.92 20.57 -15.09
C PRO A 209 -5.11 21.80 -14.19
N ASP A 210 -4.05 22.16 -13.45
CA ASP A 210 -4.03 23.38 -12.60
C ASP A 210 -4.14 24.67 -13.43
#